data_AF-A0A1C4S1C0-F1
#
_entry.id   AF-A0A1C4S1C0-F1
#
_cell.length_a   1.000
_cell.length_b   1.000
_cell.length_c   1.000
_cell.angle_alpha   90.00
_cell.angle_beta   90.00
_cell.angle_gamma   90.00
#
_symmetry.space_group_name_H-M   'P 1'
#
loop_
_entity.id
_entity.type
_entity.pdbx_description
1 polymer ?
#
loop_
_entity_poly.entity_id
_entity_poly.type
_entity_poly.pdbx_seq_one_letter_code
_entity_poly.pdbx_strand_id
1 'polypeptide(L)'
;MQLYLLALNPTDSVTEGFLPAARRLGLDVTVLTDQPAAHRAAYREGRGAGPTEVLECRVRDFRAVVSGISAHRPPDAVFSNSDHLQTQTALAAGYFGLPAKSWQAALRTKDKAEMRRRLAAAGADTVWSVELAAGQDPAAVLAGLDVPYPCVVKPREGVASEDVVRVEGPAELERCCKEIQARRPQDALVVEEFLPGELFTLETLGDARTRRVLGGFRTRLSPPPYFIEERLTFVAERPAPVEAQVLAQLDALGVGFGACHTEFVVSDGRARLIEVNYRAIGDQCDLLLADLLEVPLFEYILRVHRRSGTARGPAGGPGRARRPGGPARLPLRAPGGHADRRSRTRRTRAGRCAADVPSAARDRRAASAAPHQPRPAGCRPRVRSGAGRGGPRGHRLPGRPALGDQRVTATGSVGTTERELLLRVLSTLLREDVVGLRSRGVVRDRPDGRWLRLDGAEGRALDCRWSRTDSECAYAAGCRCCGWRRRHR
;
A
#
# COMPACT_ATOMS: atom_id res chain seq x y z
N MET A 1 24.11 -0.13 18.40
CA MET A 1 24.17 -0.30 16.93
C MET A 1 23.10 0.60 16.36
N GLN A 2 23.44 1.43 15.37
CA GLN A 2 22.60 2.52 14.93
C GLN A 2 21.66 2.13 13.78
N LEU A 3 20.35 2.23 14.00
CA LEU A 3 19.31 2.12 12.98
C LEU A 3 18.75 3.52 12.67
N TYR A 4 18.76 3.90 11.39
CA TYR A 4 17.99 5.04 10.91
C TYR A 4 16.68 4.56 10.29
N LEU A 5 15.56 5.05 10.81
CA LEU A 5 14.22 4.76 10.30
C LEU A 5 13.67 6.01 9.60
N LEU A 6 13.44 5.94 8.30
CA LEU A 6 12.83 7.03 7.53
C LEU A 6 11.31 6.92 7.60
N ALA A 7 10.62 8.01 7.96
CA ALA A 7 9.16 8.06 8.05
C ALA A 7 8.61 9.41 7.56
N LEU A 8 7.37 9.40 7.09
CA LEU A 8 6.59 10.61 6.78
C LEU A 8 5.70 10.96 7.98
N ASN A 9 4.56 10.29 8.09
CA ASN A 9 3.68 10.33 9.25
C ASN A 9 4.01 9.17 10.23
N PRO A 10 3.70 9.33 11.53
CA PRO A 10 3.66 8.22 12.48
C PRO A 10 2.66 7.15 12.02
N THR A 11 2.97 5.89 12.27
CA THR A 11 2.08 4.75 12.02
C THR A 11 2.16 3.75 13.16
N ASP A 12 1.11 2.95 13.32
CA ASP A 12 1.04 1.87 14.32
C ASP A 12 2.14 0.84 14.08
N SER A 13 2.41 0.47 12.82
CA SER A 13 3.51 -0.43 12.44
C SER A 13 4.85 0.02 13.01
N VAL A 14 5.15 1.32 12.95
CA VAL A 14 6.41 1.86 13.48
C VAL A 14 6.36 1.93 15.00
N THR A 15 5.29 2.49 15.56
CA THR A 15 5.17 2.79 16.99
C THR A 15 5.06 1.52 17.84
N GLU A 16 4.28 0.55 17.40
CA GLU A 16 3.95 -0.68 18.14
C GLU A 16 4.74 -1.91 17.64
N GLY A 17 5.19 -1.89 16.38
CA GLY A 17 5.95 -2.98 15.78
C GLY A 17 7.46 -2.74 15.76
N PHE A 18 7.92 -1.86 14.88
CA PHE A 18 9.35 -1.70 14.57
C PHE A 18 10.17 -1.07 15.70
N LEU A 19 9.67 -0.05 16.40
CA LEU A 19 10.41 0.57 17.51
C LEU A 19 10.61 -0.40 18.69
N PRO A 20 9.58 -1.12 19.19
CA PRO A 20 9.78 -2.16 20.20
C PRO A 20 10.70 -3.30 19.73
N ALA A 21 10.56 -3.73 18.48
CA ALA A 21 11.43 -4.77 17.91
C ALA A 21 12.89 -4.33 17.85
N ALA A 22 13.17 -3.08 17.44
CA ALA A 22 14.51 -2.53 17.43
C ALA A 22 15.14 -2.52 18.82
N ARG A 23 14.37 -2.18 19.86
CA ARG A 23 14.84 -2.25 21.26
C ARG A 23 15.19 -3.65 21.71
N ARG A 24 14.32 -4.63 21.43
CA ARG A 24 14.60 -6.05 21.73
C ARG A 24 15.85 -6.56 21.03
N LEU A 25 16.18 -5.99 19.86
CA LEU A 25 17.41 -6.26 19.12
C LEU A 25 18.64 -5.47 19.60
N GLY A 26 18.49 -4.59 20.60
CA GLY A 26 19.56 -3.72 21.09
C GLY A 26 20.00 -2.64 20.09
N LEU A 27 19.08 -2.19 19.22
CA LEU A 27 19.34 -1.12 18.25
C LEU A 27 18.98 0.25 18.84
N ASP A 28 19.89 1.19 18.66
CA ASP A 28 19.66 2.61 18.89
C ASP A 28 18.94 3.16 17.65
N VAL A 29 17.71 3.66 17.83
CA VAL A 29 16.89 4.14 16.71
C VAL A 29 16.87 5.66 16.65
N THR A 30 17.18 6.19 15.48
CA THR A 30 16.91 7.59 15.11
C THR A 30 15.91 7.62 13.98
N VAL A 31 14.77 8.28 14.22
CA VAL A 31 13.75 8.50 13.19
C VAL A 31 14.10 9.78 12.43
N LEU A 32 14.25 9.65 11.11
CA LEU A 32 14.38 10.77 10.18
C LEU A 32 13.00 11.05 9.58
N THR A 33 12.55 12.30 9.63
CA THR A 33 11.20 12.70 9.19
C THR A 33 11.13 14.19 8.86
N ASP A 34 10.22 14.58 7.97
CA ASP A 34 9.86 15.98 7.74
C ASP A 34 8.78 16.49 8.72
N GLN A 35 8.32 15.64 9.64
CA GLN A 35 7.28 15.93 10.64
C GLN A 35 7.73 15.60 12.08
N PRO A 36 8.83 16.18 12.58
CA PRO A 36 9.42 15.78 13.87
C PRO A 36 8.47 15.97 15.06
N ALA A 37 7.61 16.99 15.03
CA ALA A 37 6.65 17.25 16.10
C ALA A 37 5.60 16.13 16.23
N ALA A 38 5.06 15.64 15.11
CA ALA A 38 4.07 14.56 15.09
C ALA A 38 4.65 13.26 15.66
N HIS A 39 5.88 12.91 15.25
CA HIS A 39 6.59 11.74 15.77
C HIS A 39 6.91 11.87 17.27
N ARG A 40 7.38 13.03 17.73
CA ARG A 40 7.64 13.25 19.16
C ARG A 40 6.36 13.14 20.00
N ALA A 41 5.22 13.61 19.51
CA ALA A 41 3.94 13.43 20.17
C ALA A 41 3.54 11.95 20.22
N ALA A 42 3.54 11.27 19.07
CA ALA A 42 3.19 9.86 18.96
C ALA A 42 4.05 8.95 19.87
N TYR A 43 5.35 9.21 20.00
CA TYR A 43 6.25 8.36 20.79
C TYR A 43 6.24 8.67 22.29
N ARG A 44 5.75 9.84 22.70
CA ARG A 44 5.47 10.12 24.13
C ARG A 44 4.23 9.37 24.62
N GLU A 45 3.23 9.26 23.75
CA GLU A 45 1.93 8.64 24.06
C GLU A 45 1.92 7.13 23.77
N GLY A 46 2.76 6.67 22.84
CA GLY A 46 2.83 5.30 22.36
C GLY A 46 3.40 4.30 23.38
N ARG A 47 2.59 3.29 23.73
CA ARG A 47 3.03 2.16 24.57
C ARG A 47 4.10 1.35 23.83
N GLY A 48 5.27 1.17 24.43
CA GLY A 48 6.40 0.46 23.81
C GLY A 48 7.32 1.34 22.94
N ALA A 49 6.83 2.55 22.62
CA ALA A 49 7.49 3.71 22.02
C ALA A 49 8.90 4.00 22.54
N GLY A 50 9.09 3.93 23.88
CA GLY A 50 10.30 4.26 24.63
C GLY A 50 10.97 5.59 24.22
N PRO A 51 12.13 5.94 24.79
CA PRO A 51 12.91 7.06 24.29
C PRO A 51 13.39 6.77 22.86
N THR A 52 12.96 7.59 21.90
CA THR A 52 13.36 7.51 20.48
C THR A 52 13.80 8.88 20.01
N GLU A 53 14.99 8.95 19.43
CA GLU A 53 15.51 10.18 18.86
C GLU A 53 14.79 10.49 17.54
N VAL A 54 14.39 11.75 17.34
CA VAL A 54 13.70 12.22 16.14
C VAL A 54 14.44 13.43 15.59
N LEU A 55 15.01 13.26 14.39
CA LEU A 55 15.71 14.31 13.65
C LEU A 55 14.90 14.73 12.43
N GLU A 56 14.84 16.04 12.24
CA GLU A 56 14.21 16.62 11.06
C GLU A 56 15.07 16.35 9.81
N CYS A 57 14.46 15.87 8.76
CA CYS A 57 15.12 15.52 7.51
C CYS A 57 14.12 15.55 6.36
N ARG A 58 14.50 16.11 5.21
CA ARG A 58 13.73 16.01 3.96
C ARG A 58 13.84 14.59 3.38
N VAL A 59 13.16 13.62 4.00
CA VAL A 59 13.31 12.18 3.72
C VAL A 59 12.99 11.74 2.30
N ARG A 60 12.23 12.54 1.55
CA ARG A 60 11.97 12.33 0.11
C ARG A 60 13.19 12.60 -0.78
N ASP A 61 14.21 13.29 -0.26
CA ASP A 61 15.48 13.54 -0.92
C ASP A 61 16.59 12.69 -0.29
N PHE A 62 16.96 11.60 -0.97
CA PHE A 62 17.96 10.65 -0.45
C PHE A 62 19.32 11.32 -0.14
N ARG A 63 19.66 12.43 -0.81
CA ARG A 63 20.89 13.18 -0.54
C ARG A 63 20.83 13.88 0.81
N ALA A 64 19.66 14.40 1.19
CA ALA A 64 19.43 14.98 2.50
C ALA A 64 19.48 13.91 3.60
N VAL A 65 18.93 12.72 3.33
CA VAL A 65 19.04 11.55 4.22
C VAL A 65 20.51 11.17 4.44
N VAL A 66 21.27 10.99 3.36
CA VAL A 66 22.70 10.66 3.42
C VAL A 66 23.47 11.72 4.21
N SER A 67 23.29 12.99 3.88
CA SER A 67 23.98 14.10 4.57
C SER A 67 23.64 14.15 6.06
N GLY A 68 22.35 13.96 6.41
CA GLY A 68 21.90 13.92 7.79
C GLY A 68 22.48 12.77 8.58
N ILE A 69 22.55 11.57 7.99
CA ILE A 69 23.18 10.41 8.63
C ILE A 69 24.69 10.62 8.81
N SER A 70 25.39 11.13 7.78
CA SER A 70 26.82 11.41 7.83
C SER A 70 27.20 12.45 8.87
N ALA A 71 26.35 13.45 9.10
CA ALA A 71 26.57 14.49 10.12
C ALA A 71 26.23 14.05 11.55
N HIS A 72 25.55 12.92 11.71
CA HIS A 72 25.07 12.45 13.01
C HIS A 72 25.94 11.31 13.57
N ARG A 73 25.79 10.08 13.09
CA ARG A 73 26.63 8.92 13.47
C ARG A 73 26.57 7.80 12.42
N PRO A 74 27.63 6.98 12.29
CA PRO A 74 27.67 5.90 11.30
C PRO A 74 26.47 4.94 11.42
N PRO A 75 25.79 4.62 10.31
CA PRO A 75 24.64 3.71 10.32
C PRO A 75 25.07 2.23 10.29
N ASP A 76 24.37 1.39 11.05
CA ASP A 76 24.41 -0.08 10.94
C ASP A 76 23.24 -0.63 10.11
N ALA A 77 22.17 0.15 9.96
CA ALA A 77 20.99 -0.13 9.15
C ALA A 77 20.28 1.16 8.76
N VAL A 78 19.68 1.18 7.56
CA VAL A 78 18.76 2.22 7.10
C VAL A 78 17.49 1.53 6.61
N PHE A 79 16.34 1.91 7.16
CA PHE A 79 15.08 1.20 6.99
C PHE A 79 13.91 2.17 6.84
N SER A 80 12.84 1.74 6.16
CA SER A 80 11.54 2.40 6.18
C SER A 80 10.44 1.36 5.97
N ASN A 81 9.31 1.54 6.67
CA ASN A 81 8.06 0.85 6.34
C ASN A 81 7.14 1.71 5.45
N SER A 82 7.51 2.95 5.14
CA SER A 82 6.71 3.81 4.27
C SER A 82 6.88 3.39 2.82
N ASP A 83 5.76 3.18 2.13
CA ASP A 83 5.76 2.84 0.71
C ASP A 83 6.33 3.98 -0.16
N HIS A 84 6.17 5.23 0.27
CA HIS A 84 6.71 6.41 -0.42
C HIS A 84 8.22 6.60 -0.30
N LEU A 85 8.88 5.88 0.63
CA LEU A 85 10.29 6.11 0.96
C LEU A 85 11.20 4.93 0.62
N GLN A 86 10.68 3.86 0.00
CA GLN A 86 11.48 2.66 -0.29
C GLN A 86 12.67 2.95 -1.21
N THR A 87 12.47 3.77 -2.25
CA THR A 87 13.54 4.16 -3.18
C THR A 87 14.62 4.98 -2.48
N GLN A 88 14.24 6.00 -1.69
CA GLN A 88 15.17 6.85 -0.95
C GLN A 88 15.94 6.06 0.09
N THR A 89 15.25 5.16 0.81
CA THR A 89 15.84 4.24 1.79
C THR A 89 16.87 3.32 1.11
N ALA A 90 16.53 2.73 -0.04
CA ALA A 90 17.43 1.87 -0.80
C ALA A 90 18.68 2.62 -1.27
N LEU A 91 18.53 3.85 -1.80
CA LEU A 91 19.65 4.68 -2.24
C LEU A 91 20.56 5.08 -1.08
N ALA A 92 19.99 5.51 0.05
CA ALA A 92 20.75 5.87 1.24
C ALA A 92 21.48 4.65 1.84
N ALA A 93 20.80 3.52 1.98
CA ALA A 93 21.42 2.27 2.46
C ALA A 93 22.58 1.83 1.53
N GLY A 94 22.37 1.91 0.21
CA GLY A 94 23.39 1.60 -0.79
C GLY A 94 24.62 2.51 -0.70
N TYR A 95 24.42 3.82 -0.46
CA TYR A 95 25.51 4.78 -0.26
C TYR A 95 26.42 4.39 0.93
N PHE A 96 25.83 3.91 2.03
CA PHE A 96 26.59 3.45 3.21
C PHE A 96 27.09 1.99 3.11
N GLY A 97 26.90 1.32 1.97
CA GLY A 97 27.28 -0.08 1.79
C GLY A 97 26.53 -1.02 2.74
N LEU A 98 25.26 -0.72 3.03
CA LEU A 98 24.41 -1.53 3.89
C LEU A 98 23.51 -2.45 3.06
N PRO A 99 23.05 -3.58 3.64
CA PRO A 99 22.02 -4.40 3.01
C PRO A 99 20.78 -3.58 2.66
N ALA A 100 20.36 -3.65 1.40
CA ALA A 100 19.35 -2.77 0.85
C ALA A 100 18.49 -3.48 -0.21
N LYS A 101 17.28 -2.97 -0.40
CA LYS A 101 16.46 -3.27 -1.58
C LYS A 101 17.18 -2.71 -2.82
N SER A 102 16.90 -3.28 -3.99
CA SER A 102 17.23 -2.59 -5.26
C SER A 102 16.38 -1.34 -5.37
N TRP A 103 17.02 -0.17 -5.58
CA TRP A 103 16.29 1.08 -5.79
C TRP A 103 15.46 1.04 -7.08
N GLN A 104 15.93 0.31 -8.11
CA GLN A 104 15.17 0.11 -9.34
C GLN A 104 13.91 -0.73 -9.08
N ALA A 105 14.02 -1.79 -8.27
CA ALA A 105 12.86 -2.58 -7.88
C ALA A 105 11.87 -1.73 -7.06
N ALA A 106 12.37 -0.97 -6.07
CA ALA A 106 11.55 -0.07 -5.25
C ALA A 106 10.79 0.98 -6.09
N LEU A 107 11.47 1.57 -7.09
CA LEU A 107 10.84 2.50 -8.03
C LEU A 107 9.76 1.81 -8.86
N ARG A 108 10.08 0.67 -9.48
CA ARG A 108 9.14 -0.08 -10.33
C ARG A 108 7.90 -0.55 -9.59
N THR A 109 8.03 -0.90 -8.30
CA THR A 109 6.89 -1.36 -7.50
C THR A 109 5.99 -0.21 -7.08
N LYS A 110 6.58 0.97 -6.80
CA LYS A 110 5.83 2.15 -6.40
C LYS A 110 5.12 2.84 -7.56
N ASP A 111 5.81 2.92 -8.70
CA ASP A 111 5.30 3.52 -9.92
C ASP A 111 4.50 2.48 -10.71
N LYS A 112 3.17 2.61 -10.71
CA LYS A 112 2.27 1.68 -11.38
C LYS A 112 2.51 1.60 -12.88
N ALA A 113 2.94 2.68 -13.54
CA ALA A 113 3.22 2.68 -14.96
C ALA A 113 4.52 1.91 -15.27
N GLU A 114 5.58 2.13 -14.49
CA GLU A 114 6.82 1.35 -14.58
C GLU A 114 6.60 -0.13 -14.26
N MET A 115 5.75 -0.45 -13.29
CA MET A 115 5.34 -1.83 -12.98
C MET A 115 4.77 -2.51 -14.22
N ARG A 116 3.79 -1.88 -14.89
CA ARG A 116 3.16 -2.41 -16.11
C ARG A 116 4.18 -2.57 -17.24
N ARG A 117 4.99 -1.54 -17.51
CA ARG A 117 6.05 -1.60 -18.54
C ARG A 117 7.02 -2.75 -18.28
N ARG A 118 7.45 -2.94 -17.04
CA ARG A 118 8.41 -3.99 -16.67
C ARG A 118 7.83 -5.39 -16.81
N LEU A 119 6.61 -5.61 -16.33
CA LEU A 119 5.94 -6.92 -16.43
C LEU A 119 5.71 -7.32 -17.89
N ALA A 120 5.28 -6.37 -18.73
CA ALA A 120 5.08 -6.59 -20.16
C ALA A 120 6.41 -6.91 -20.87
N ALA A 121 7.45 -6.13 -20.60
CA ALA A 121 8.78 -6.36 -21.18
C ALA A 121 9.41 -7.70 -20.75
N ALA A 122 9.04 -8.21 -19.58
CA ALA A 122 9.49 -9.52 -19.10
C ALA A 122 8.62 -10.69 -19.58
N GLY A 123 7.50 -10.41 -20.28
CA GLY A 123 6.50 -11.43 -20.63
C GLY A 123 5.79 -12.04 -19.42
N ALA A 124 5.89 -11.40 -18.25
CA ALA A 124 5.32 -11.91 -16.99
C ALA A 124 3.83 -11.57 -16.88
N ASP A 125 3.43 -10.39 -17.38
CA ASP A 125 2.03 -10.01 -17.51
C ASP A 125 1.85 -8.88 -18.54
N THR A 126 0.71 -8.86 -19.23
CA THR A 126 0.37 -7.84 -20.23
C THR A 126 -0.98 -7.24 -19.88
N VAL A 127 -0.95 -6.15 -19.11
CA VAL A 127 -2.12 -5.34 -18.77
C VAL A 127 -2.13 -4.13 -19.67
N TRP A 128 -3.24 -3.89 -20.39
CA TRP A 128 -3.39 -2.65 -21.15
C TRP A 128 -3.31 -1.45 -20.18
N SER A 129 -2.42 -0.50 -20.46
CA SER A 129 -2.28 0.70 -19.63
C SER A 129 -1.71 1.89 -20.40
N VAL A 130 -2.11 3.09 -19.98
CA VAL A 130 -1.68 4.38 -20.51
C VAL A 130 -1.38 5.32 -19.35
N GLU A 131 -0.27 6.03 -19.44
CA GLU A 131 0.12 7.06 -18.48
C GLU A 131 -0.35 8.45 -18.95
N LEU A 132 -0.95 9.19 -18.04
CA LEU A 132 -1.32 10.59 -18.19
C LEU A 132 -0.40 11.41 -17.29
N ALA A 133 0.60 12.08 -17.85
CA ALA A 133 1.51 12.90 -17.06
C ALA A 133 0.75 14.10 -16.44
N ALA A 134 1.31 14.63 -15.36
CA ALA A 134 0.75 15.78 -14.65
C ALA A 134 0.49 16.95 -15.62
N GLY A 135 -0.73 17.51 -15.56
CA GLY A 135 -1.15 18.63 -16.39
C GLY A 135 -1.48 18.31 -17.85
N GLN A 136 -1.36 17.07 -18.32
CA GLN A 136 -1.82 16.70 -19.66
C GLN A 136 -3.35 16.66 -19.73
N ASP A 137 -3.92 17.14 -20.84
CA ASP A 137 -5.35 17.01 -21.12
C ASP A 137 -5.71 15.54 -21.41
N PRO A 138 -6.55 14.90 -20.59
CA PRO A 138 -6.94 13.50 -20.80
C PRO A 138 -7.56 13.26 -22.18
N ALA A 139 -8.35 14.20 -22.70
CA ALA A 139 -8.97 14.06 -24.01
C ALA A 139 -7.93 13.93 -25.13
N ALA A 140 -6.85 14.70 -25.05
CA ALA A 140 -5.78 14.68 -26.03
C ALA A 140 -4.95 13.39 -26.00
N VAL A 141 -4.66 12.86 -24.81
CA VAL A 141 -3.87 11.62 -24.66
C VAL A 141 -4.67 10.38 -25.01
N LEU A 142 -5.96 10.35 -24.66
CA LEU A 142 -6.83 9.20 -24.89
C LEU A 142 -7.40 9.17 -26.32
N ALA A 143 -7.33 10.28 -27.06
CA ALA A 143 -7.82 10.36 -28.44
C ALA A 143 -7.16 9.32 -29.35
N GLY A 144 -7.99 8.48 -29.99
CA GLY A 144 -7.54 7.46 -30.94
C GLY A 144 -6.96 6.20 -30.30
N LEU A 145 -6.96 6.08 -28.97
CA LEU A 145 -6.63 4.84 -28.28
C LEU A 145 -7.87 3.95 -28.19
N ASP A 146 -7.70 2.65 -28.42
CA ASP A 146 -8.73 1.65 -28.19
C ASP A 146 -8.72 1.26 -26.70
N VAL A 147 -9.38 2.07 -25.88
CA VAL A 147 -9.44 1.87 -24.43
C VAL A 147 -10.40 0.73 -24.12
N PRO A 148 -9.96 -0.36 -23.47
CA PRO A 148 -10.85 -1.44 -23.06
C PRO A 148 -11.71 -1.00 -21.88
N TYR A 149 -13.03 -1.06 -22.03
CA TYR A 149 -13.99 -0.78 -20.95
C TYR A 149 -14.59 -2.09 -20.38
N PRO A 150 -14.84 -2.15 -19.06
CA PRO A 150 -14.50 -1.14 -18.05
C PRO A 150 -13.00 -0.95 -17.89
N CYS A 151 -12.57 0.26 -17.54
CA CYS A 151 -11.18 0.57 -17.15
C CYS A 151 -11.13 1.20 -15.77
N VAL A 152 -9.93 1.35 -15.23
CA VAL A 152 -9.65 1.99 -13.94
C VAL A 152 -8.70 3.15 -14.16
N VAL A 153 -9.05 4.32 -13.60
CA VAL A 153 -8.14 5.46 -13.47
C VAL A 153 -7.64 5.54 -12.03
N LYS A 154 -6.34 5.77 -11.84
CA LYS A 154 -5.70 5.89 -10.53
C LYS A 154 -4.44 6.76 -10.58
N PRO A 155 -4.04 7.42 -9.47
CA PRO A 155 -2.74 8.08 -9.40
C PRO A 155 -1.61 7.05 -9.53
N ARG A 156 -0.56 7.41 -10.29
CA ARG A 156 0.57 6.53 -10.60
C ARG A 156 1.28 6.00 -9.35
N GLU A 157 1.43 6.84 -8.33
CA GLU A 157 2.10 6.54 -7.07
C GLU A 157 1.15 6.62 -5.86
N GLY A 158 -0.18 6.59 -6.10
CA GLY A 158 -1.20 6.63 -5.05
C GLY A 158 -1.14 5.44 -4.10
N VAL A 159 -1.81 5.54 -2.96
CA VAL A 159 -1.95 4.50 -1.92
C VAL A 159 -3.40 4.42 -1.43
N ALA A 160 -3.73 3.37 -0.67
CA ALA A 160 -5.02 3.23 0.04
C ALA A 160 -6.26 3.35 -0.84
N SER A 161 -6.15 2.95 -2.12
CA SER A 161 -7.21 3.09 -3.12
C SER A 161 -7.75 4.53 -3.30
N GLU A 162 -6.99 5.54 -2.90
CA GLU A 162 -7.42 6.94 -2.99
C GLU A 162 -7.45 7.43 -4.44
N ASP A 163 -8.60 7.90 -4.88
CA ASP A 163 -8.90 8.25 -6.28
C ASP A 163 -8.66 7.11 -7.27
N VAL A 164 -8.86 5.87 -6.84
CA VAL A 164 -9.00 4.72 -7.75
C VAL A 164 -10.47 4.59 -8.11
N VAL A 165 -10.79 4.72 -9.40
CA VAL A 165 -12.17 4.76 -9.90
C VAL A 165 -12.32 3.85 -11.12
N ARG A 166 -13.29 2.94 -11.08
CA ARG A 166 -13.75 2.16 -12.24
C ARG A 166 -14.68 3.02 -13.09
N VAL A 167 -14.45 3.03 -14.39
CA VAL A 167 -15.22 3.81 -15.37
C VAL A 167 -15.71 2.92 -16.51
N GLU A 168 -16.91 3.20 -17.00
CA GLU A 168 -17.61 2.35 -17.98
C GLU A 168 -17.47 2.87 -19.42
N GLY A 169 -17.07 4.12 -19.60
CA GLY A 169 -16.98 4.71 -20.94
C GLY A 169 -16.12 5.98 -21.03
N PRO A 170 -15.91 6.48 -22.26
CA PRO A 170 -14.95 7.54 -22.55
C PRO A 170 -15.29 8.89 -21.91
N ALA A 171 -16.56 9.30 -21.96
CA ALA A 171 -16.99 10.56 -21.36
C ALA A 171 -16.84 10.56 -19.83
N GLU A 172 -17.06 9.42 -19.18
CA GLU A 172 -16.83 9.25 -17.75
C GLU A 172 -15.34 9.23 -17.42
N LEU A 173 -14.52 8.50 -18.19
CA LEU A 173 -13.08 8.46 -18.01
C LEU A 173 -12.46 9.86 -18.05
N GLU A 174 -12.80 10.66 -19.06
CA GLU A 174 -12.29 12.02 -19.21
C GLU A 174 -12.68 12.91 -18.01
N ARG A 175 -13.95 12.85 -17.60
CA ARG A 175 -14.47 13.58 -16.44
C ARG A 175 -13.72 13.20 -15.17
N CYS A 176 -13.60 11.90 -14.88
CA CYS A 176 -12.91 11.41 -13.68
C CYS A 176 -11.43 11.82 -13.68
N CYS A 177 -10.72 11.72 -14.82
CA CYS A 177 -9.35 12.19 -14.92
C CYS A 177 -9.21 13.68 -14.56
N LYS A 178 -10.07 14.54 -15.11
CA LYS A 178 -10.08 15.99 -14.83
C LYS A 178 -10.37 16.30 -13.36
N GLU A 179 -11.31 15.58 -12.75
CA GLU A 179 -11.64 15.73 -11.33
C GLU A 179 -10.47 15.34 -10.42
N ILE A 180 -9.77 14.24 -10.73
CA ILE A 180 -8.59 13.81 -9.97
C ILE A 180 -7.45 14.79 -10.16
N GLN A 181 -7.15 15.21 -11.40
CA GLN A 181 -6.13 16.22 -11.69
C GLN A 181 -6.41 17.56 -10.99
N ALA A 182 -7.66 17.97 -10.85
CA ALA A 182 -8.02 19.18 -10.11
C ALA A 182 -7.68 19.07 -8.61
N ARG A 183 -7.82 17.87 -8.01
CA ARG A 183 -7.42 17.60 -6.62
C ARG A 183 -5.91 17.37 -6.47
N ARG A 184 -5.27 16.80 -7.50
CA ARG A 184 -3.87 16.34 -7.51
C ARG A 184 -3.14 16.85 -8.76
N PRO A 185 -2.92 18.17 -8.89
CA PRO A 185 -2.42 18.76 -10.13
C PRO A 185 -0.99 18.36 -10.48
N GLN A 186 -0.22 17.86 -9.50
CA GLN A 186 1.17 17.44 -9.67
C GLN A 186 1.33 15.93 -9.90
N ASP A 187 0.24 15.16 -9.78
CA ASP A 187 0.30 13.71 -9.89
C ASP A 187 0.04 13.27 -11.33
N ALA A 188 0.83 12.32 -11.80
CA ALA A 188 0.50 11.56 -13.00
C ALA A 188 -0.59 10.53 -12.68
N LEU A 189 -1.46 10.25 -13.66
CA LEU A 189 -2.46 9.19 -13.57
C LEU A 189 -2.08 8.01 -14.48
N VAL A 190 -2.62 6.85 -14.15
CA VAL A 190 -2.58 5.65 -14.98
C VAL A 190 -4.01 5.24 -15.26
N VAL A 191 -4.32 5.00 -16.52
CA VAL A 191 -5.53 4.33 -16.97
C VAL A 191 -5.14 2.90 -17.33
N GLU A 192 -5.80 1.91 -16.77
CA GLU A 192 -5.56 0.49 -17.09
C GLU A 192 -6.88 -0.25 -17.32
N GLU A 193 -6.85 -1.35 -18.09
CA GLU A 193 -8.00 -2.25 -18.20
C GLU A 193 -8.44 -2.71 -16.81
N PHE A 194 -9.75 -2.85 -16.60
CA PHE A 194 -10.25 -3.40 -15.35
C PHE A 194 -9.89 -4.88 -15.27
N LEU A 195 -9.26 -5.29 -14.17
CA LEU A 195 -8.91 -6.68 -13.92
C LEU A 195 -9.99 -7.32 -13.03
N PRO A 196 -10.90 -8.15 -13.58
CA PRO A 196 -11.92 -8.82 -12.78
C PRO A 196 -11.29 -9.91 -11.92
N GLY A 197 -11.94 -10.24 -10.81
CA GLY A 197 -11.55 -11.36 -9.94
C GLY A 197 -11.68 -11.06 -8.47
N GLU A 198 -11.39 -12.06 -7.65
CA GLU A 198 -11.26 -11.88 -6.20
C GLU A 198 -9.92 -11.24 -5.87
N LEU A 199 -9.92 -10.22 -5.00
CA LEU A 199 -8.70 -9.54 -4.55
C LEU A 199 -8.05 -10.33 -3.40
N PHE A 200 -6.76 -10.57 -3.55
CA PHE A 200 -5.90 -11.19 -2.55
C PHE A 200 -4.64 -10.39 -2.32
N THR A 201 -4.00 -10.66 -1.18
CA THR A 201 -2.66 -10.19 -0.88
C THR A 201 -1.70 -11.36 -0.66
N LEU A 202 -0.41 -11.11 -0.93
CA LEU A 202 0.70 -12.02 -0.62
C LEU A 202 1.77 -11.26 0.16
N GLU A 203 2.02 -11.69 1.38
CA GLU A 203 3.05 -11.14 2.26
C GLU A 203 4.31 -11.99 2.14
N THR A 204 5.44 -11.34 1.85
CA THR A 204 6.73 -12.02 1.72
C THR A 204 7.83 -11.33 2.52
N LEU A 205 8.81 -12.11 2.95
CA LEU A 205 10.05 -11.63 3.57
C LEU A 205 11.25 -12.30 2.89
N GLY A 206 12.13 -11.48 2.30
CA GLY A 206 13.33 -11.95 1.62
C GLY A 206 14.65 -11.43 2.19
N ASP A 207 15.73 -12.16 1.95
CA ASP A 207 17.11 -11.79 2.32
C ASP A 207 18.04 -11.67 1.08
N ALA A 208 17.45 -11.43 -0.10
CA ALA A 208 18.08 -11.47 -1.43
C ALA A 208 18.56 -12.86 -1.91
N ARG A 209 18.54 -13.90 -1.06
CA ARG A 209 18.87 -15.28 -1.45
C ARG A 209 17.67 -16.20 -1.41
N THR A 210 16.83 -16.00 -0.40
CA THR A 210 15.62 -16.76 -0.15
C THR A 210 14.47 -15.79 0.10
N ARG A 211 13.29 -16.12 -0.43
CA ARG A 211 12.03 -15.40 -0.18
C ARG A 211 11.07 -16.36 0.50
N ARG A 212 10.58 -15.97 1.66
CA ARG A 212 9.55 -16.72 2.39
C ARG A 212 8.20 -16.08 2.16
N VAL A 213 7.20 -16.90 1.86
CA VAL A 213 5.79 -16.51 1.88
C VAL A 213 5.30 -16.64 3.32
N LEU A 214 4.69 -15.58 3.83
CA LEU A 214 4.19 -15.49 5.20
C LEU A 214 2.67 -15.73 5.28
N GLY A 215 2.00 -15.68 4.14
CA GLY A 215 0.56 -15.72 4.06
C GLY A 215 0.04 -14.52 3.28
N GLY A 216 -1.17 -14.08 3.62
CA GLY A 216 -1.80 -12.89 3.04
C GLY A 216 -3.30 -12.92 3.24
N PHE A 217 -4.02 -11.99 2.64
CA PHE A 217 -5.43 -11.80 2.95
C PHE A 217 -6.29 -11.95 1.71
N ARG A 218 -7.49 -12.49 1.85
CA ARG A 218 -8.57 -12.24 0.89
C ARG A 218 -9.24 -10.93 1.29
N THR A 219 -9.34 -10.00 0.35
CA THR A 219 -9.84 -8.65 0.60
C THR A 219 -11.19 -8.47 -0.07
N ARG A 220 -12.24 -8.24 0.73
CA ARG A 220 -13.57 -7.86 0.24
C ARG A 220 -13.61 -6.34 0.04
N LEU A 221 -13.96 -5.92 -1.16
CA LEU A 221 -14.10 -4.53 -1.55
C LEU A 221 -15.57 -4.09 -1.57
N SER A 222 -15.80 -2.78 -1.44
CA SER A 222 -17.07 -2.16 -1.77
C SER A 222 -17.46 -2.39 -3.24
N PRO A 223 -18.76 -2.31 -3.59
CA PRO A 223 -19.17 -2.29 -4.99
C PRO A 223 -18.53 -1.14 -5.79
N PRO A 224 -18.32 -1.30 -7.11
CA PRO A 224 -17.93 -0.22 -8.01
C PRO A 224 -18.83 1.02 -7.89
N PRO A 225 -18.33 2.22 -8.22
CA PRO A 225 -17.10 2.50 -8.97
C PRO A 225 -15.83 2.56 -8.10
N TYR A 226 -15.95 2.31 -6.80
CA TYR A 226 -14.88 2.48 -5.84
C TYR A 226 -14.45 1.16 -5.20
N PHE A 227 -13.23 1.14 -4.67
CA PHE A 227 -12.57 -0.06 -4.15
C PHE A 227 -12.19 0.11 -2.67
N ILE A 228 -13.18 0.42 -1.84
CA ILE A 228 -12.96 0.56 -0.40
C ILE A 228 -12.78 -0.85 0.19
N GLU A 229 -11.70 -1.08 0.91
CA GLU A 229 -11.51 -2.33 1.64
C GLU A 229 -12.46 -2.41 2.83
N GLU A 230 -13.36 -3.40 2.80
CA GLU A 230 -14.38 -3.61 3.83
C GLU A 230 -13.94 -4.72 4.80
N ARG A 231 -13.34 -5.80 4.31
CA ARG A 231 -12.92 -6.94 5.14
C ARG A 231 -11.66 -7.62 4.62
N LEU A 232 -10.73 -7.91 5.52
CA LEU A 232 -9.56 -8.74 5.25
C LEU A 232 -9.69 -10.07 6.01
N THR A 233 -9.62 -11.18 5.28
CA THR A 233 -9.63 -12.53 5.86
C THR A 233 -8.28 -13.16 5.66
N PHE A 234 -7.58 -13.53 6.74
CA PHE A 234 -6.29 -14.18 6.62
C PHE A 234 -6.41 -15.52 5.90
N VAL A 235 -5.53 -15.73 4.94
CA VAL A 235 -5.36 -16.96 4.18
C VAL A 235 -3.92 -17.39 4.44
N ALA A 236 -3.71 -18.60 4.96
CA ALA A 236 -2.38 -19.13 5.28
C ALA A 236 -1.70 -19.73 4.03
N GLU A 237 -2.48 -20.43 3.20
CA GLU A 237 -2.00 -21.08 1.97
C GLU A 237 -2.94 -20.76 0.81
N ARG A 238 -2.38 -20.56 -0.38
CA ARG A 238 -3.13 -20.40 -1.64
C ARG A 238 -2.89 -21.61 -2.53
N PRO A 239 -3.73 -21.84 -3.56
CA PRO A 239 -3.42 -22.81 -4.60
C PRO A 239 -2.02 -22.53 -5.18
N ALA A 240 -1.13 -23.53 -5.14
CA ALA A 240 0.27 -23.39 -5.54
C ALA A 240 0.48 -22.74 -6.93
N PRO A 241 -0.38 -22.98 -7.96
CA PRO A 241 -0.24 -22.31 -9.26
C PRO A 241 -0.43 -20.79 -9.21
N VAL A 242 -1.30 -20.28 -8.33
CA VAL A 242 -1.55 -18.84 -8.18
C VAL A 242 -0.37 -18.17 -7.50
N GLU A 243 0.11 -18.77 -6.41
CA GLU A 243 1.27 -18.27 -5.68
C GLU A 243 2.52 -18.23 -6.57
N ALA A 244 2.77 -19.29 -7.35
CA ALA A 244 3.90 -19.35 -8.28
C ALA A 244 3.85 -18.24 -9.35
N GLN A 245 2.67 -17.91 -9.87
CA GLN A 245 2.49 -16.79 -10.82
C GLN A 245 2.83 -15.43 -10.19
N VAL A 246 2.37 -15.18 -8.96
CA VAL A 246 2.69 -13.93 -8.24
C VAL A 246 4.19 -13.84 -7.97
N LEU A 247 4.80 -14.93 -7.50
CA LEU A 247 6.24 -15.00 -7.23
C LEU A 247 7.07 -14.74 -8.49
N ALA A 248 6.69 -15.29 -9.65
CA ALA A 248 7.36 -15.04 -10.91
C ALA A 248 7.25 -13.57 -11.37
N GLN A 249 6.08 -12.93 -11.17
CA GLN A 249 5.89 -11.51 -11.44
C GLN A 249 6.75 -10.63 -10.51
N LEU A 250 6.84 -10.97 -9.23
CA LEU A 250 7.74 -10.31 -8.27
C LEU A 250 9.22 -10.47 -8.66
N ASP A 251 9.62 -11.64 -9.17
CA ASP A 251 10.98 -11.87 -9.67
C ASP A 251 11.28 -11.00 -10.91
N ALA A 252 10.31 -10.86 -11.82
CA ALA A 252 10.44 -9.98 -12.98
C ALA A 252 10.66 -8.51 -12.58
N LEU A 253 10.03 -8.06 -11.49
CA LEU A 253 10.19 -6.72 -10.92
C LEU A 253 11.52 -6.55 -10.16
N GLY A 254 12.15 -7.64 -9.72
CA GLY A 254 13.37 -7.65 -8.91
C GLY A 254 13.10 -7.60 -7.39
N VAL A 255 11.94 -8.06 -6.96
CA VAL A 255 11.53 -8.08 -5.54
C VAL A 255 12.06 -9.34 -4.85
N GLY A 256 12.84 -9.17 -3.78
CA GLY A 256 13.45 -10.29 -3.06
C GLY A 256 14.18 -9.95 -1.76
N PHE A 257 14.13 -8.71 -1.27
CA PHE A 257 14.83 -8.30 -0.06
C PHE A 257 13.92 -7.46 0.86
N GLY A 258 13.87 -7.79 2.15
CA GLY A 258 12.97 -7.16 3.12
C GLY A 258 11.53 -7.64 2.99
N ALA A 259 10.63 -6.99 3.72
CA ALA A 259 9.18 -7.24 3.64
C ALA A 259 8.59 -6.67 2.34
N CYS A 260 7.60 -7.37 1.80
CA CYS A 260 6.80 -6.93 0.65
C CYS A 260 5.35 -7.40 0.80
N HIS A 261 4.44 -6.45 0.61
CA HIS A 261 3.00 -6.62 0.54
C HIS A 261 2.58 -6.52 -0.93
N THR A 262 1.87 -7.52 -1.43
CA THR A 262 1.54 -7.60 -2.86
C THR A 262 0.05 -7.81 -3.03
N GLU A 263 -0.62 -6.93 -3.75
CA GLU A 263 -2.05 -7.04 -4.08
C GLU A 263 -2.23 -7.58 -5.49
N PHE A 264 -3.13 -8.54 -5.66
CA PHE A 264 -3.40 -9.17 -6.95
C PHE A 264 -4.83 -9.69 -7.01
N VAL A 265 -5.40 -9.72 -8.22
CA VAL A 265 -6.67 -10.41 -8.45
C VAL A 265 -6.44 -11.79 -9.02
N VAL A 266 -7.37 -12.70 -8.70
CA VAL A 266 -7.44 -14.03 -9.30
C VAL A 266 -8.75 -14.17 -10.06
N SER A 267 -8.64 -14.51 -11.34
CA SER A 267 -9.76 -14.85 -12.22
C SER A 267 -9.32 -15.96 -13.16
N ASP A 268 -10.14 -16.99 -13.31
CA ASP A 268 -9.90 -18.15 -14.18
C ASP A 268 -8.52 -18.81 -13.97
N GLY A 269 -8.09 -18.90 -12.69
CA GLY A 269 -6.81 -19.50 -12.29
C GLY A 269 -5.57 -18.63 -12.59
N ARG A 270 -5.77 -17.41 -13.10
CA ARG A 270 -4.69 -16.47 -13.43
C ARG A 270 -4.56 -15.39 -12.37
N ALA A 271 -3.33 -15.17 -11.90
CA ALA A 271 -3.00 -14.11 -10.94
C ALA A 271 -2.47 -12.87 -11.67
N ARG A 272 -3.08 -11.71 -11.42
CA ARG A 272 -2.71 -10.43 -12.07
C ARG A 272 -2.44 -9.39 -10.99
N LEU A 273 -1.23 -8.83 -10.97
CA LEU A 273 -0.86 -7.83 -9.96
C LEU A 273 -1.72 -6.56 -10.08
N ILE A 274 -2.20 -6.06 -8.95
CA ILE A 274 -2.87 -4.75 -8.80
C ILE A 274 -1.86 -3.70 -8.35
N GLU A 275 -1.09 -4.02 -7.31
CA GLU A 275 -0.06 -3.17 -6.73
C GLU A 275 1.01 -4.03 -6.02
N VAL A 276 2.25 -3.55 -6.02
CA VAL A 276 3.31 -4.11 -5.17
C VAL A 276 3.78 -3.02 -4.21
N ASN A 277 3.36 -3.15 -2.96
CA ASN A 277 3.78 -2.30 -1.87
C ASN A 277 5.03 -2.91 -1.23
N TYR A 278 6.22 -2.43 -1.60
CA TYR A 278 7.47 -3.06 -1.19
C TYR A 278 7.82 -2.71 0.26
N ARG A 279 6.95 -3.01 1.23
CA ARG A 279 7.01 -2.80 2.68
C ARG A 279 6.09 -3.82 3.37
N ALA A 280 5.98 -3.83 4.71
CA ALA A 280 5.03 -4.69 5.41
C ALA A 280 3.58 -4.19 5.23
N ILE A 281 2.58 -5.07 5.26
CA ILE A 281 1.16 -4.68 5.18
C ILE A 281 0.79 -3.63 6.26
N GLY A 282 -0.08 -2.68 5.93
CA GLY A 282 -0.49 -1.60 6.84
C GLY A 282 -1.72 -1.98 7.69
N ASP A 283 -2.42 -0.98 8.20
CA ASP A 283 -3.74 -1.11 8.86
C ASP A 283 -3.76 -2.15 10.01
N GLN A 284 -2.67 -2.19 10.79
CA GLN A 284 -2.42 -3.18 11.86
C GLN A 284 -2.37 -4.64 11.40
N CYS A 285 -2.47 -4.91 10.09
CA CYS A 285 -2.43 -6.28 9.58
C CYS A 285 -1.04 -6.90 9.71
N ASP A 286 0.03 -6.11 9.81
CA ASP A 286 1.38 -6.58 10.11
C ASP A 286 1.54 -6.98 11.58
N LEU A 287 0.93 -6.24 12.50
CA LEU A 287 0.82 -6.60 13.92
C LEU A 287 0.01 -7.89 14.07
N LEU A 288 -1.18 -7.95 13.44
CA LEU A 288 -2.00 -9.16 13.41
C LEU A 288 -1.25 -10.34 12.79
N LEU A 289 -0.48 -10.13 11.72
CA LEU A 289 0.30 -11.19 11.08
C LEU A 289 1.39 -11.71 12.02
N ALA A 290 2.05 -10.83 12.78
CA ALA A 290 3.04 -11.24 13.79
C ALA A 290 2.40 -12.14 14.86
N ASP A 291 1.19 -11.79 15.32
CA ASP A 291 0.43 -12.55 16.30
C ASP A 291 -0.06 -13.89 15.74
N LEU A 292 -0.67 -13.90 14.56
CA LEU A 292 -1.21 -15.10 13.91
C LEU A 292 -0.13 -16.13 13.59
N LEU A 293 1.05 -15.66 13.20
CA LEU A 293 2.18 -16.53 12.88
C LEU A 293 2.99 -16.93 14.13
N GLU A 294 2.75 -16.29 15.27
CA GLU A 294 3.52 -16.45 16.52
C GLU A 294 5.03 -16.27 16.32
N VAL A 295 5.41 -15.26 15.52
CA VAL A 295 6.81 -14.99 15.17
C VAL A 295 7.19 -13.54 15.45
N PRO A 296 8.47 -13.26 15.78
CA PRO A 296 8.94 -11.90 15.94
C PRO A 296 9.14 -11.21 14.57
N LEU A 297 8.05 -11.02 13.82
CA LEU A 297 8.05 -10.57 12.43
C LEU A 297 8.88 -9.30 12.23
N PHE A 298 8.61 -8.26 13.02
CA PHE A 298 9.34 -6.99 12.96
C PHE A 298 10.84 -7.15 13.22
N GLU A 299 11.25 -8.06 14.12
CA GLU A 299 12.68 -8.33 14.35
C GLU A 299 13.32 -9.02 13.15
N TYR A 300 12.61 -9.97 12.53
CA TYR A 300 13.09 -10.64 11.34
C TYR A 300 13.26 -9.66 10.17
N ILE A 301 12.32 -8.74 10.00
CA ILE A 301 12.44 -7.66 9.00
C ILE A 301 13.67 -6.80 9.32
N LEU A 302 13.83 -6.30 10.55
CA LEU A 302 14.99 -5.46 10.88
C LEU A 302 16.32 -6.20 10.74
N ARG A 303 16.38 -7.50 11.06
CA ARG A 303 17.61 -8.30 10.95
C ARG A 303 18.15 -8.36 9.52
N VAL A 304 17.31 -8.43 8.49
CA VAL A 304 17.82 -8.51 7.11
C VAL A 304 18.44 -7.19 6.63
N HIS A 305 18.01 -6.05 7.20
CA HIS A 305 18.54 -4.72 6.88
C HIS A 305 19.83 -4.36 7.63
N ARG A 306 20.23 -5.16 8.62
CA ARG A 306 21.44 -4.90 9.40
C ARG A 306 22.68 -5.35 8.66
N ARG A 307 23.74 -4.55 8.71
CA ARG A 307 25.07 -4.98 8.33
C ARG A 307 25.39 -6.31 9.03
N SER A 308 25.59 -7.37 8.25
CA SER A 308 26.09 -8.63 8.78
C SER A 308 27.50 -8.38 9.31
N GLY A 309 27.77 -8.73 10.56
CA GLY A 309 29.09 -8.54 11.15
C GLY A 309 30.13 -9.35 10.41
N THR A 310 30.85 -8.74 9.47
CA THR A 310 32.19 -9.22 9.12
C THR A 310 33.08 -8.75 10.26
N ALA A 311 33.65 -9.69 11.00
CA ALA A 311 34.77 -9.39 11.89
C ALA A 311 35.77 -8.51 11.12
N ARG A 312 36.09 -7.33 11.66
CA ARG A 312 37.21 -6.52 11.18
C ARG A 312 38.47 -7.37 11.37
N GLY A 313 38.88 -8.10 10.35
CA GLY A 313 40.25 -8.61 10.25
C GLY A 313 41.19 -7.45 9.90
N PRO A 314 42.42 -7.43 10.42
CA PRO A 314 43.37 -6.36 10.11
C PRO A 314 43.69 -6.37 8.62
N ALA A 315 43.86 -5.18 8.04
CA ALA A 315 44.17 -5.00 6.63
C ALA A 315 45.48 -5.73 6.25
N GLY A 316 45.41 -6.62 5.26
CA GLY A 316 46.59 -7.28 4.70
C GLY A 316 46.33 -7.89 3.32
N GLY A 317 46.86 -7.24 2.28
CA GLY A 317 47.33 -7.83 1.01
C GLY A 317 46.30 -8.38 -0.01
N PRO A 318 46.54 -8.24 -1.34
CA PRO A 318 45.62 -8.71 -2.36
C PRO A 318 45.80 -10.23 -2.57
N GLY A 319 44.79 -11.02 -2.20
CA GLY A 319 44.85 -12.48 -2.35
C GLY A 319 43.49 -13.16 -2.31
N ARG A 320 43.01 -13.56 -3.50
CA ARG A 320 41.99 -14.59 -3.80
C ARG A 320 40.68 -14.55 -3.00
N ALA A 321 39.60 -14.26 -3.73
CA ALA A 321 38.22 -14.32 -3.27
C ALA A 321 37.87 -15.63 -2.52
N ARG A 322 37.90 -15.58 -1.19
CA ARG A 322 37.26 -16.57 -0.33
C ARG A 322 35.78 -16.25 -0.24
N ARG A 323 34.93 -17.21 -0.63
CA ARG A 323 33.48 -17.15 -0.42
C ARG A 323 33.20 -16.98 1.08
N PRO A 324 32.45 -15.95 1.53
CA PRO A 324 32.07 -15.85 2.93
C PRO A 324 31.06 -16.94 3.29
N GLY A 325 31.29 -17.60 4.42
CA GLY A 325 30.40 -18.57 5.04
C GLY A 325 29.01 -17.99 5.26
N GLY A 326 27.99 -18.82 5.06
CA GLY A 326 26.59 -18.41 4.98
C GLY A 326 26.03 -17.88 6.31
N PRO A 327 25.13 -16.89 6.28
CA PRO A 327 24.40 -16.47 7.47
C PRO A 327 23.40 -17.55 7.90
N ALA A 328 23.08 -17.54 9.20
CA ALA A 328 22.15 -18.46 9.85
C ALA A 328 20.79 -18.48 9.15
N ARG A 329 20.31 -19.68 8.78
CA ARG A 329 18.95 -19.90 8.30
C ARG A 329 17.98 -19.44 9.39
N LEU A 330 17.04 -18.53 9.09
CA LEU A 330 15.90 -18.28 9.99
C LEU A 330 15.14 -19.61 10.20
N PRO A 331 15.04 -20.12 11.44
CA PRO A 331 14.15 -21.23 11.71
C PRO A 331 12.73 -20.68 11.86
N LEU A 332 11.90 -20.88 10.84
CA LEU A 332 10.46 -20.74 10.96
C LEU A 332 9.91 -22.17 10.86
N ARG A 333 9.34 -22.67 11.95
CA ARG A 333 8.54 -23.90 11.93
C ARG A 333 7.27 -23.59 11.15
N ALA A 334 6.83 -24.53 10.32
CA ALA A 334 5.49 -24.47 9.72
C ALA A 334 4.45 -24.36 10.86
N PRO A 335 3.40 -23.54 10.72
CA PRO A 335 2.35 -23.46 11.71
C PRO A 335 1.76 -24.86 11.92
N GLY A 336 1.84 -25.34 13.16
CA GLY A 336 1.31 -26.64 13.53
C GLY A 336 -0.21 -26.62 13.39
N GLY A 337 -0.74 -27.54 12.57
CA GLY A 337 -2.18 -27.75 12.50
C GLY A 337 -2.75 -28.01 13.89
N HIS A 338 -3.74 -27.22 14.29
CA HIS A 338 -4.53 -27.49 15.49
C HIS A 338 -5.18 -28.87 15.35
N ALA A 339 -4.64 -29.85 16.08
CA ALA A 339 -5.29 -31.13 16.30
C ALA A 339 -6.48 -30.90 17.24
N ASP A 340 -7.67 -31.03 16.67
CA ASP A 340 -8.95 -31.03 17.35
C ASP A 340 -8.96 -32.08 18.47
N ARG A 341 -9.10 -31.63 19.72
CA ARG A 341 -9.35 -32.50 20.87
C ARG A 341 -10.84 -32.79 20.93
N ARG A 342 -11.30 -33.81 20.19
CA ARG A 342 -12.56 -34.50 20.51
C ARG A 342 -12.48 -36.01 20.34
N SER A 343 -12.86 -36.69 21.42
CA SER A 343 -13.46 -38.03 21.53
C SER A 343 -12.78 -39.19 20.81
N ARG A 344 -12.09 -40.01 21.61
CA ARG A 344 -11.86 -41.44 21.37
C ARG A 344 -13.19 -42.14 21.05
N THR A 345 -13.32 -42.68 19.84
CA THR A 345 -14.09 -43.91 19.59
C THR A 345 -13.37 -44.77 18.56
N ARG A 346 -13.34 -46.08 18.85
CA ARG A 346 -12.70 -47.15 18.09
C ARG A 346 -13.36 -47.35 16.72
N ARG A 347 -12.55 -47.69 15.69
CA ARG A 347 -12.80 -48.72 14.63
C ARG A 347 -11.59 -48.76 13.68
N THR A 348 -10.73 -49.78 13.80
CA THR A 348 -10.56 -50.97 12.93
C THR A 348 -9.97 -50.73 11.52
N ARG A 349 -8.74 -51.26 11.35
CA ARG A 349 -8.07 -51.85 10.17
C ARG A 349 -8.67 -51.62 8.77
N ALA A 350 -7.83 -51.20 7.82
CA ALA A 350 -7.29 -52.02 6.71
C ALA A 350 -6.59 -51.16 5.63
N GLY A 351 -5.64 -51.75 4.91
CA GLY A 351 -5.37 -51.38 3.51
C GLY A 351 -4.01 -50.75 3.20
N ARG A 352 -3.10 -51.56 2.64
CA ARG A 352 -1.83 -51.17 1.99
C ARG A 352 -2.05 -50.78 0.52
N CYS A 353 -0.95 -50.27 -0.08
CA CYS A 353 -0.51 -50.24 -1.50
C CYS A 353 -0.42 -48.79 -2.04
N ALA A 354 0.74 -48.22 -2.41
CA ALA A 354 1.71 -48.60 -3.47
C ALA A 354 1.00 -48.73 -4.84
N ALA A 355 1.38 -48.12 -5.96
CA ALA A 355 2.59 -47.40 -6.35
C ALA A 355 2.32 -46.62 -7.68
N ASP A 356 3.37 -45.96 -8.14
CA ASP A 356 3.78 -45.76 -9.54
C ASP A 356 3.34 -44.54 -10.38
N VAL A 357 4.42 -43.84 -10.74
CA VAL A 357 4.64 -42.89 -11.84
C VAL A 357 4.84 -43.70 -13.15
N PRO A 358 4.64 -43.13 -14.34
CA PRO A 358 5.83 -42.86 -15.15
C PRO A 358 5.80 -41.53 -15.91
N SER A 359 7.01 -41.05 -16.17
CA SER A 359 7.38 -39.90 -17.00
C SER A 359 7.28 -40.21 -18.50
N ALA A 360 7.11 -39.17 -19.31
CA ALA A 360 7.72 -39.12 -20.64
C ALA A 360 7.95 -37.66 -21.08
N ALA A 361 9.12 -37.44 -21.67
CA ALA A 361 9.66 -36.18 -22.15
C ALA A 361 9.78 -36.18 -23.68
N ARG A 362 10.19 -35.02 -24.23
CA ARG A 362 10.68 -34.72 -25.60
C ARG A 362 9.61 -34.22 -26.57
N ASP A 363 9.84 -33.29 -27.51
CA ASP A 363 11.08 -32.71 -28.03
C ASP A 363 10.83 -31.35 -28.74
N ARG A 364 11.95 -30.69 -29.05
CA ARG A 364 12.26 -29.39 -29.68
C ARG A 364 11.52 -29.02 -31.00
N ARG A 365 11.40 -27.70 -31.29
CA ARG A 365 12.02 -27.01 -32.45
C ARG A 365 11.68 -25.50 -32.51
N ALA A 366 12.64 -24.73 -33.05
CA ALA A 366 12.62 -23.29 -33.28
C ALA A 366 12.27 -22.94 -34.73
N ALA A 367 11.73 -21.73 -34.98
CA ALA A 367 11.90 -21.00 -36.25
C ALA A 367 11.52 -19.51 -36.11
N SER A 368 12.38 -18.66 -36.68
CA SER A 368 12.33 -17.21 -36.86
C SER A 368 11.56 -16.80 -38.13
N ALA A 369 10.87 -15.64 -38.13
CA ALA A 369 10.82 -14.70 -39.26
C ALA A 369 9.94 -13.45 -38.97
N ALA A 370 10.48 -12.28 -39.27
CA ALA A 370 9.82 -11.03 -39.65
C ALA A 370 10.67 -10.46 -40.83
N PRO A 371 10.33 -9.37 -41.55
CA PRO A 371 9.20 -8.43 -41.41
C PRO A 371 8.52 -8.05 -42.76
N HIS A 372 7.42 -7.28 -42.71
CA HIS A 372 7.01 -6.44 -43.86
C HIS A 372 6.32 -5.15 -43.38
N GLN A 373 6.86 -4.00 -43.82
CA GLN A 373 6.18 -2.70 -43.88
C GLN A 373 5.45 -2.58 -45.23
N PRO A 374 4.43 -1.71 -45.34
CA PRO A 374 4.68 -0.43 -46.03
C PRO A 374 3.93 0.80 -45.46
N ARG A 375 4.50 1.99 -45.68
CA ARG A 375 3.87 3.33 -45.78
C ARG A 375 3.80 3.71 -47.28
N PRO A 376 3.31 4.89 -47.75
CA PRO A 376 2.52 5.98 -47.13
C PRO A 376 1.31 6.43 -47.99
N ALA A 377 0.44 7.31 -47.47
CA ALA A 377 -0.23 8.34 -48.28
C ALA A 377 -0.70 9.50 -47.38
N GLY A 378 -0.25 10.71 -47.71
CA GLY A 378 -0.68 11.94 -47.06
C GLY A 378 -1.90 12.56 -47.73
N CYS A 379 -2.63 13.37 -46.98
CA CYS A 379 -3.44 14.48 -47.51
C CYS A 379 -3.87 15.42 -46.35
N ARG A 380 -3.33 16.64 -46.34
CA ARG A 380 -4.02 17.88 -45.88
C ARG A 380 -4.72 18.48 -47.12
N PRO A 381 -5.60 19.51 -47.07
CA PRO A 381 -5.92 20.43 -45.96
C PRO A 381 -7.44 20.77 -45.82
N ARG A 382 -7.81 21.54 -44.77
CA ARG A 382 -8.42 22.89 -44.91
C ARG A 382 -8.82 23.49 -43.55
N VAL A 383 -8.25 24.65 -43.29
CA VAL A 383 -8.63 25.60 -42.24
C VAL A 383 -9.80 26.43 -42.76
N ARG A 384 -10.83 26.64 -41.93
CA ARG A 384 -11.72 27.80 -42.03
C ARG A 384 -11.91 28.44 -40.66
N SER A 385 -11.61 29.73 -40.66
CA SER A 385 -11.75 30.75 -39.64
C SER A 385 -13.20 31.02 -39.24
N GLY A 386 -13.42 31.39 -37.99
CA GLY A 386 -14.66 31.99 -37.51
C GLY A 386 -14.48 32.60 -36.13
N ALA A 387 -14.09 33.88 -36.08
CA ALA A 387 -14.06 34.69 -34.88
C ALA A 387 -15.46 35.20 -34.53
N GLY A 388 -15.80 35.26 -33.24
CA GLY A 388 -17.01 35.89 -32.73
C GLY A 388 -16.86 36.25 -31.26
N ARG A 389 -16.65 37.54 -30.99
CA ARG A 389 -16.53 38.16 -29.66
C ARG A 389 -17.91 38.38 -29.03
N GLY A 390 -18.00 38.36 -27.70
CA GLY A 390 -19.09 39.02 -26.96
C GLY A 390 -19.32 38.53 -25.53
N GLY A 391 -18.76 39.22 -24.53
CA GLY A 391 -19.40 39.40 -23.21
C GLY A 391 -19.88 40.86 -23.09
N PRO A 392 -20.17 41.41 -21.90
CA PRO A 392 -20.53 40.83 -20.58
C PRO A 392 -21.75 41.55 -19.94
N ARG A 393 -22.12 41.21 -18.69
CA ARG A 393 -22.83 41.99 -17.61
C ARG A 393 -23.59 41.00 -16.70
N GLY A 394 -23.58 40.99 -15.36
CA GLY A 394 -23.12 41.92 -14.33
C GLY A 394 -24.30 42.57 -13.60
N HIS A 395 -24.79 42.02 -12.48
CA HIS A 395 -25.61 42.74 -11.49
C HIS A 395 -25.44 42.18 -10.06
N ARG A 396 -25.40 43.10 -9.08
CA ARG A 396 -25.18 42.91 -7.63
C ARG A 396 -26.34 43.54 -6.82
N LEU A 397 -26.75 42.82 -5.75
CA LEU A 397 -27.22 43.25 -4.39
C LEU A 397 -28.62 43.90 -4.25
N PRO A 398 -29.38 43.71 -3.11
CA PRO A 398 -28.95 44.02 -1.72
C PRO A 398 -29.52 43.18 -0.52
N GLY A 399 -28.90 43.38 0.67
CA GLY A 399 -29.55 43.66 1.98
C GLY A 399 -30.26 42.57 2.81
N ARG A 400 -29.79 42.34 4.05
CA ARG A 400 -30.29 41.42 5.12
C ARG A 400 -31.63 41.82 5.77
N PRO A 401 -32.25 40.89 6.54
CA PRO A 401 -32.37 41.13 7.98
C PRO A 401 -31.90 39.93 8.84
N ALA A 402 -31.56 40.22 10.11
CA ALA A 402 -31.16 39.28 11.14
C ALA A 402 -32.37 38.83 11.97
N LEU A 403 -32.46 37.55 12.34
CA LEU A 403 -33.21 37.03 13.50
C LEU A 403 -33.00 35.52 13.68
N GLY A 404 -32.85 35.10 14.94
CA GLY A 404 -33.30 33.78 15.40
C GLY A 404 -32.25 32.68 15.52
N ASP A 405 -31.83 32.41 16.75
CA ASP A 405 -31.12 31.21 17.17
C ASP A 405 -32.03 29.98 16.97
N GLN A 406 -31.94 29.33 15.81
CA GLN A 406 -32.65 28.09 15.50
C GLN A 406 -31.67 26.91 15.49
N ARG A 407 -31.85 26.00 16.46
CA ARG A 407 -31.28 24.65 16.43
C ARG A 407 -31.74 23.95 15.15
N VAL A 408 -30.85 23.82 14.18
CA VAL A 408 -31.09 23.01 12.98
C VAL A 408 -30.97 21.54 13.36
N THR A 409 -32.10 20.88 13.63
CA THR A 409 -32.19 19.43 13.53
C THR A 409 -32.20 19.06 12.04
N ALA A 410 -31.02 18.79 11.48
CA ALA A 410 -30.90 18.28 10.12
C ALA A 410 -31.34 16.81 10.07
N THR A 411 -32.65 16.57 9.97
CA THR A 411 -33.19 15.38 9.32
C THR A 411 -33.36 15.69 7.84
N GLY A 412 -32.24 15.80 7.13
CA GLY A 412 -32.20 15.93 5.66
C GLY A 412 -31.57 14.67 5.08
N SER A 413 -32.17 14.09 4.04
CA SER A 413 -31.58 12.98 3.29
C SER A 413 -30.27 13.46 2.66
N VAL A 414 -29.13 13.07 3.24
CA VAL A 414 -27.81 13.28 2.66
C VAL A 414 -27.78 12.55 1.32
N GLY A 415 -27.40 13.24 0.23
CA GLY A 415 -27.22 12.59 -1.08
C GLY A 415 -26.22 11.44 -0.98
N THR A 416 -26.42 10.37 -1.76
CA THR A 416 -25.62 9.14 -1.72
C THR A 416 -24.11 9.42 -1.78
N THR A 417 -23.67 10.31 -2.67
CA THR A 417 -22.26 10.69 -2.82
C THR A 417 -21.65 11.37 -1.59
N GLU A 418 -22.41 12.25 -0.91
CA GLU A 418 -21.94 12.94 0.29
C GLU A 418 -21.91 12.01 1.50
N ARG A 419 -22.85 11.06 1.57
CA ARG A 419 -22.86 9.99 2.56
C ARG A 419 -21.67 9.05 2.39
N GLU A 420 -21.32 8.71 1.16
CA GLU A 420 -20.18 7.84 0.81
C GLU A 420 -18.83 8.51 1.05
N LEU A 421 -18.69 9.80 0.72
CA LEU A 421 -17.50 10.59 1.06
C LEU A 421 -17.31 10.72 2.58
N LEU A 422 -18.41 10.93 3.32
CA LEU A 422 -18.36 10.97 4.77
C LEU A 422 -17.95 9.61 5.37
N LEU A 423 -18.45 8.50 4.82
CA LEU A 423 -18.03 7.15 5.21
C LEU A 423 -16.55 6.92 4.95
N ARG A 424 -16.02 7.34 3.80
CA ARG A 424 -14.59 7.26 3.49
C ARG A 424 -13.76 8.00 4.52
N VAL A 425 -14.10 9.26 4.77
CA VAL A 425 -13.38 10.09 5.75
C VAL A 425 -13.47 9.48 7.14
N LEU A 426 -14.65 9.08 7.61
CA LEU A 426 -14.81 8.51 8.96
C LEU A 426 -14.13 7.15 9.12
N SER A 427 -14.17 6.30 8.09
CA SER A 427 -13.47 5.02 8.10
C SER A 427 -11.96 5.20 8.11
N THR A 428 -11.40 6.14 7.33
CA THR A 428 -9.97 6.48 7.40
C THR A 428 -9.61 7.10 8.75
N LEU A 429 -10.41 8.04 9.27
CA LEU A 429 -10.17 8.65 10.58
C LEU A 429 -10.21 7.62 11.72
N LEU A 430 -11.07 6.62 11.62
CA LEU A 430 -11.13 5.50 12.55
C LEU A 430 -9.93 4.56 12.35
N ARG A 431 -9.61 4.18 11.11
CA ARG A 431 -8.57 3.20 10.76
C ARG A 431 -7.15 3.70 11.01
N GLU A 432 -6.92 4.99 10.86
CA GLU A 432 -5.62 5.64 11.10
C GLU A 432 -5.57 6.34 12.47
N ASP A 433 -6.66 6.28 13.24
CA ASP A 433 -6.84 6.98 14.51
C ASP A 433 -6.43 8.48 14.48
N VAL A 434 -6.54 9.14 13.33
CA VAL A 434 -5.99 10.49 13.09
C VAL A 434 -6.52 11.52 14.10
N VAL A 435 -7.75 11.35 14.56
CA VAL A 435 -8.41 12.24 15.54
C VAL A 435 -8.48 11.63 16.94
N GLY A 436 -7.83 10.48 17.18
CA GLY A 436 -7.82 9.77 18.45
C GLY A 436 -9.17 9.17 18.83
N LEU A 437 -9.95 8.71 17.85
CA LEU A 437 -11.27 8.12 18.07
C LEU A 437 -11.17 6.73 18.73
N ARG A 438 -10.11 5.95 18.45
CA ARG A 438 -9.80 4.68 19.10
C ARG A 438 -8.96 4.87 20.36
N SER A 439 -7.96 5.74 20.34
CA SER A 439 -7.07 5.97 21.49
C SER A 439 -7.69 6.79 22.62
N ARG A 440 -8.63 7.70 22.33
CA ARG A 440 -9.26 8.60 23.33
C ARG A 440 -10.78 8.45 23.42
N GLY A 441 -11.38 7.65 22.54
CA GLY A 441 -12.82 7.41 22.55
C GLY A 441 -13.24 6.50 23.71
N VAL A 442 -14.42 6.78 24.28
CA VAL A 442 -15.04 5.95 25.31
C VAL A 442 -16.11 5.08 24.66
N VAL A 443 -16.03 3.77 24.89
CA VAL A 443 -17.08 2.84 24.42
C VAL A 443 -18.34 3.04 25.26
N ARG A 444 -19.49 3.16 24.59
CA ARG A 444 -20.82 3.21 25.18
C ARG A 444 -21.72 2.16 24.55
N ASP A 445 -22.35 1.35 25.37
CA ASP A 445 -23.42 0.46 24.95
C ASP A 445 -24.72 1.25 24.81
N ARG A 446 -25.37 1.14 23.65
CA ARG A 446 -26.69 1.72 23.35
C ARG A 446 -27.63 0.61 22.88
N PRO A 447 -28.96 0.81 22.91
CA PRO A 447 -29.93 -0.20 22.46
C PRO A 447 -29.71 -0.68 21.01
N ASP A 448 -29.11 0.15 20.16
CA ASP A 448 -28.79 -0.15 18.76
C ASP A 448 -27.35 -0.66 18.56
N GLY A 449 -26.60 -0.94 19.63
CA GLY A 449 -25.28 -1.56 19.57
C GLY A 449 -24.21 -0.80 20.34
N ARG A 450 -22.95 -1.19 20.13
CA ARG A 450 -21.80 -0.53 20.74
C ARG A 450 -21.35 0.68 19.95
N TRP A 451 -20.97 1.74 20.64
CA TRP A 451 -20.53 3.01 20.05
C TRP A 451 -19.22 3.49 20.68
N LEU A 452 -18.30 3.98 19.88
CA LEU A 452 -17.14 4.77 20.30
C LEU A 452 -17.53 6.24 20.31
N ARG A 453 -17.38 6.90 21.47
CA ARG A 453 -17.64 8.34 21.63
C ARG A 453 -16.35 9.08 21.92
N LEU A 454 -16.00 10.04 21.08
CA LEU A 454 -14.94 11.00 21.34
C LEU A 454 -15.57 12.35 21.70
N ASP A 455 -15.38 12.80 22.93
CA ASP A 455 -15.80 14.13 23.36
C ASP A 455 -14.78 15.18 22.88
N GLY A 456 -15.27 16.23 22.23
CA GLY A 456 -14.50 17.39 21.78
C GLY A 456 -14.76 18.62 22.65
N ALA A 457 -14.11 19.74 22.30
CA ALA A 457 -14.31 21.01 22.99
C ALA A 457 -15.76 21.54 22.82
N GLU A 458 -16.23 22.32 23.81
CA GLU A 458 -17.52 23.02 23.77
C GLU A 458 -18.75 22.09 23.63
N GLY A 459 -18.71 20.91 24.27
CA GLY A 459 -19.86 19.99 24.33
C GLY A 459 -20.17 19.26 23.02
N ARG A 460 -19.25 19.28 22.05
CA ARG A 460 -19.35 18.50 20.80
C ARG A 460 -18.86 17.07 21.05
N ALA A 461 -19.48 16.08 20.40
CA ALA A 461 -19.02 14.70 20.47
C ALA A 461 -19.13 14.04 19.10
N LEU A 462 -18.18 13.16 18.78
CA LEU A 462 -18.24 12.25 17.64
C LEU A 462 -18.63 10.86 18.16
N ASP A 463 -19.78 10.36 17.72
CA ASP A 463 -20.25 9.02 18.03
C ASP A 463 -20.12 8.13 16.78
N CYS A 464 -19.41 7.01 16.86
CA CYS A 464 -19.27 6.04 15.77
C CYS A 464 -19.62 4.63 16.24
N ARG A 465 -20.45 3.90 15.48
CA ARG A 465 -20.83 2.53 15.84
C ARG A 465 -19.61 1.61 15.68
N TRP A 466 -19.38 0.77 16.68
CA TRP A 466 -18.19 -0.06 16.83
C TRP A 466 -18.58 -1.51 17.05
N SER A 467 -17.93 -2.45 16.35
CA SER A 467 -18.05 -3.88 16.58
C SER A 467 -16.69 -4.47 16.96
N ARG A 468 -16.67 -5.43 17.90
CA ARG A 468 -15.42 -6.07 18.36
C ARG A 468 -14.81 -7.03 17.33
N THR A 469 -15.54 -7.33 16.26
CA THR A 469 -15.22 -8.39 15.29
C THR A 469 -14.91 -7.87 13.90
N ASP A 470 -15.23 -6.62 13.59
CA ASP A 470 -14.94 -5.99 12.31
C ASP A 470 -14.51 -4.54 12.53
N SER A 471 -13.40 -4.14 11.92
CA SER A 471 -12.85 -2.78 11.84
C SER A 471 -13.76 -1.80 11.07
N GLU A 472 -15.04 -2.12 10.91
CA GLU A 472 -16.01 -1.36 10.13
C GLU A 472 -16.75 -0.34 11.00
N CYS A 473 -16.77 0.91 10.51
CA CYS A 473 -17.68 1.94 10.96
C CYS A 473 -19.05 1.66 10.31
N ALA A 474 -19.92 0.89 10.95
CA ALA A 474 -21.28 0.67 10.45
C ALA A 474 -22.10 1.96 10.65
N TYR A 475 -22.31 2.76 9.60
CA TYR A 475 -23.34 3.80 9.63
C TYR A 475 -24.71 3.13 9.71
N ALA A 476 -25.17 2.86 10.93
CA ALA A 476 -26.59 2.74 11.22
C ALA A 476 -27.18 4.16 11.13
N ALA A 477 -28.33 4.30 10.47
CA ALA A 477 -29.08 5.54 10.39
C ALA A 477 -29.25 6.15 11.80
N GLY A 478 -28.45 7.18 12.13
CA GLY A 478 -28.40 7.70 13.50
C GLY A 478 -27.12 8.45 13.90
N CYS A 479 -26.06 8.45 13.07
CA CYS A 479 -24.85 9.23 13.34
C CYS A 479 -25.17 10.74 13.40
N ARG A 480 -25.16 11.34 14.59
CA ARG A 480 -25.41 12.78 14.80
C ARG A 480 -24.09 13.53 14.90
N CYS A 481 -23.61 14.05 13.78
CA CYS A 481 -22.58 15.10 13.80
C CYS A 481 -23.21 16.44 14.19
N CYS A 482 -23.24 16.78 15.48
CA CYS A 482 -23.53 18.15 15.89
C CYS A 482 -22.31 19.04 15.60
N GLY A 483 -22.31 19.73 14.46
CA GLY A 483 -21.60 21.01 14.30
C GLY A 483 -20.15 21.00 13.80
N TRP A 484 -19.64 19.96 13.14
CA TRP A 484 -18.26 19.94 12.59
C TRP A 484 -18.10 20.48 11.15
N ARG A 485 -19.15 21.09 10.57
CA ARG A 485 -19.03 21.80 9.28
C ARG A 485 -18.69 23.26 9.53
N ARG A 486 -17.43 23.60 9.27
CA ARG A 486 -16.82 24.94 9.07
C ARG A 486 -15.66 25.14 10.05
N ARG A 487 -14.45 24.83 9.58
CA ARG A 487 -13.20 25.60 9.74
C ARG A 487 -12.05 24.71 9.28
N HIS A 488 -11.80 24.69 7.98
CA HIS A 488 -10.48 24.50 7.36
C HIS A 488 -10.66 24.94 5.91
N ARG A 489 -10.63 26.27 5.72
CA ARG A 489 -10.19 26.90 4.47
C ARG A 489 -8.74 27.30 4.69
#